data_AF-A0A1H2FKK2-F1
#
_entry.id   AF-A0A1H2FKK2-F1
#
_cell.length_a   1.000
_cell.length_b   1.000
_cell.length_c   1.000
_cell.angle_alpha   90.00
_cell.angle_beta   90.00
_cell.angle_gamma   90.00
#
_symmetry.space_group_name_H-M   'P 1'
#
loop_
_entity.id
_entity.type
_entity.pdbx_description
1 polymer ?
#
loop_
_entity_poly.entity_id
_entity_poly.type
_entity_poly.pdbx_seq_one_letter_code
_entity_poly.pdbx_strand_id
1 'polypeptide(L)'
;MRVEVPSIESSPRIGVWIFLRGMALVYFAAFASLIPQIAGLVGPQGILPAGEYLSLLAGSLGTGLNTFLAAPSLFWIGAGNGALLAALGVGTGLSLLLFLDIAPGPCLALLWALYLSVVSVGQDFFNFQWDSLLLETGLLSLFLAPWRLVPRLFTLPELPSRFPLLLLRWLLFRFLLLNGLAKFAGPDPAWHAPAFDAVSWHWATQPLPSPLAWHLAHAPMWVNYLAFTLVIVVELVLPCFIFGGNRLRRIAFCGIALLQLLLILTGNFAFLNGLTLTLAALLLDDRCFLPLSGLFPGFREGNLLRPVRLVAPSEGRRLVTYAVGGFLLFWSVVVTLGQISGVEISTVPVLRVADTWLTPWRVANNYGLFSVMTKSRTEIEIEGSLDGTHWRPYRFRYKPDLTDRAKPGWIAPFQPRLDWQMWFAALSTGDRTPWFSNLLARLLQGSPDVVHLFSSSPYGTTPPRYIRALSYDYRFTTPAERKALHGAIWKKSSPASYFPATTLNAPPSGSP
;
A
#
# COMPACT_ATOMS: atom_id res chain seq x y z
N MET A 1 -46.73 -34.46 0.92
CA MET A 1 -45.25 -34.45 0.98
C MET A 1 -44.79 -33.01 0.77
N ARG A 2 -44.25 -32.35 1.80
CA ARG A 2 -43.63 -31.03 1.66
C ARG A 2 -42.37 -31.20 0.82
N VAL A 3 -42.39 -30.63 -0.38
CA VAL A 3 -41.21 -30.52 -1.23
C VAL A 3 -40.40 -29.34 -0.68
N GLU A 4 -39.45 -29.63 0.20
CA GLU A 4 -38.42 -28.68 0.61
C GLU A 4 -37.54 -28.35 -0.61
N VAL A 5 -37.55 -27.08 -1.02
CA VAL A 5 -36.66 -26.52 -2.04
C VAL A 5 -36.28 -25.11 -1.58
N PRO A 6 -35.03 -24.67 -1.69
CA PRO A 6 -33.74 -25.33 -1.45
C PRO A 6 -32.96 -24.56 -0.35
N SER A 7 -31.75 -24.97 0.01
CA SER A 7 -30.87 -24.22 0.89
C SER A 7 -30.67 -22.78 0.36
N ILE A 8 -31.37 -21.80 0.93
CA ILE A 8 -31.25 -20.39 0.57
C ILE A 8 -29.79 -20.00 0.78
N GLU A 9 -29.04 -19.82 -0.32
CA GLU A 9 -27.70 -19.25 -0.29
C GLU A 9 -27.75 -17.95 0.51
N SER A 10 -26.91 -17.86 1.52
CA SER A 10 -26.86 -16.69 2.40
C SER A 10 -26.49 -15.44 1.60
N SER A 11 -27.26 -14.37 1.82
CA SER A 11 -27.03 -13.06 1.22
C SER A 11 -25.67 -12.46 1.63
N PRO A 12 -24.90 -11.80 0.73
CA PRO A 12 -23.65 -11.12 1.07
C PRO A 12 -23.81 -9.59 1.25
N ARG A 13 -25.03 -9.07 1.41
CA ARG A 13 -25.31 -7.62 1.40
C ARG A 13 -24.57 -6.85 2.49
N ILE A 14 -24.46 -7.42 3.70
CA ILE A 14 -23.73 -6.78 4.80
C ILE A 14 -22.24 -6.75 4.50
N GLY A 15 -21.69 -7.85 3.98
CA GLY A 15 -20.29 -7.88 3.54
C GLY A 15 -19.99 -6.77 2.53
N VAL A 16 -20.88 -6.56 1.56
CA VAL A 16 -20.77 -5.45 0.59
C VAL A 16 -20.93 -4.07 1.24
N TRP A 17 -21.87 -3.93 2.17
CA TRP A 17 -22.06 -2.69 2.92
C TRP A 17 -20.78 -2.32 3.70
N ILE A 18 -20.21 -3.28 4.45
CA ILE A 18 -18.95 -3.11 5.18
C ILE A 18 -17.82 -2.78 4.20
N PHE A 19 -17.75 -3.50 3.08
CA PHE A 19 -16.74 -3.29 2.04
C PHE A 19 -16.77 -1.85 1.51
N LEU A 20 -17.93 -1.29 1.16
CA LEU A 20 -18.02 0.07 0.62
C LEU A 20 -17.61 1.14 1.65
N ARG A 21 -17.97 0.96 2.93
CA ARG A 21 -17.51 1.87 4.01
C ARG A 21 -16.01 1.68 4.30
N GLY A 22 -15.51 0.45 4.23
CA GLY A 22 -14.09 0.16 4.34
C GLY A 22 -13.27 0.82 3.23
N MET A 23 -13.75 0.74 1.98
CA MET A 23 -13.15 1.45 0.83
C MET A 23 -13.10 2.95 1.06
N ALA A 24 -14.18 3.54 1.60
CA ALA A 24 -14.21 4.95 1.96
C ALA A 24 -13.12 5.31 2.98
N LEU A 25 -12.98 4.54 4.05
CA LEU A 25 -11.96 4.78 5.08
C LEU A 25 -10.53 4.57 4.55
N VAL A 26 -10.32 3.58 3.67
CA VAL A 26 -9.02 3.35 3.03
C VAL A 26 -8.65 4.50 2.10
N TYR A 27 -9.57 4.95 1.24
CA TYR A 27 -9.33 6.13 0.39
C TYR A 27 -9.08 7.39 1.23
N PHE A 28 -9.85 7.59 2.31
CA PHE A 28 -9.62 8.70 3.24
C PHE A 28 -8.19 8.66 3.77
N ALA A 29 -7.74 7.52 4.31
CA ALA A 29 -6.38 7.38 4.82
C ALA A 29 -5.31 7.60 3.73
N ALA A 30 -5.54 7.07 2.53
CA ALA A 30 -4.62 7.21 1.40
C ALA A 30 -4.46 8.68 0.97
N PHE A 31 -5.55 9.41 0.77
CA PHE A 31 -5.52 10.83 0.39
C PHE A 31 -5.04 11.74 1.54
N ALA A 32 -5.58 11.56 2.75
CA ALA A 32 -5.24 12.41 3.89
C ALA A 32 -3.76 12.27 4.29
N SER A 33 -3.20 11.05 4.19
CA SER A 33 -1.77 10.84 4.48
C SER A 33 -0.84 11.52 3.48
N LEU A 34 -1.31 11.85 2.27
CA LEU A 34 -0.52 12.52 1.24
C LEU A 34 -0.46 14.04 1.42
N ILE A 35 -1.49 14.66 2.01
CA ILE A 35 -1.58 16.11 2.17
C ILE A 35 -0.31 16.76 2.75
N PRO A 36 0.28 16.26 3.86
CA PRO A 36 1.46 16.91 4.46
C PRO A 36 2.77 16.68 3.69
N GLN A 37 2.79 15.82 2.67
CA GLN A 37 4.01 15.38 2.00
C GLN A 37 4.02 15.62 0.49
N ILE A 38 2.87 15.76 -0.18
CA ILE A 38 2.80 15.78 -1.65
C ILE A 38 3.65 16.88 -2.30
N ALA A 39 3.71 18.07 -1.70
CA ALA A 39 4.51 19.19 -2.21
C ALA A 39 6.01 18.86 -2.18
N GLY A 40 6.50 18.30 -1.07
CA GLY A 40 7.89 17.88 -0.95
C GLY A 40 8.25 16.67 -1.82
N LEU A 41 7.30 15.77 -2.08
CA LEU A 41 7.55 14.58 -2.90
C LEU A 41 7.56 14.90 -4.39
N VAL A 42 6.46 15.47 -4.90
CA VAL A 42 6.22 15.65 -6.36
C VAL A 42 5.74 17.03 -6.76
N GLY A 43 5.74 18.00 -5.83
CA GLY A 43 5.48 19.40 -6.15
C GLY A 43 6.58 20.02 -7.01
N PRO A 44 6.38 21.24 -7.54
CA PRO A 44 7.37 21.90 -8.40
C PRO A 44 8.75 22.11 -7.78
N GLN A 45 8.81 22.23 -6.44
CA GLN A 45 10.05 22.34 -5.67
C GLN A 45 10.38 21.06 -4.88
N GLY A 46 9.67 19.97 -5.17
CA GLY A 46 9.82 18.67 -4.54
C GLY A 46 10.99 17.85 -5.07
N ILE A 47 11.11 16.62 -4.56
CA ILE A 47 12.18 15.66 -4.90
C ILE A 47 12.05 15.17 -6.35
N LEU A 48 10.84 14.83 -6.78
CA LEU A 48 10.52 14.33 -8.12
C LEU A 48 9.35 15.11 -8.73
N PRO A 49 9.56 16.35 -9.23
CA PRO A 49 8.48 17.21 -9.70
C PRO A 49 7.62 16.55 -10.79
N ALA A 50 6.31 16.43 -10.53
CA ALA A 50 5.36 15.81 -11.46
C ALA A 50 5.29 16.54 -12.80
N GLY A 51 5.35 17.87 -12.79
CA GLY A 51 5.35 18.68 -14.01
C GLY A 51 6.54 18.40 -14.91
N GLU A 52 7.75 18.31 -14.35
CA GLU A 52 8.96 18.00 -15.11
C GLU A 52 8.89 16.59 -15.69
N TYR A 53 8.41 15.61 -14.92
CA TYR A 53 8.20 14.24 -15.39
C TYR A 53 7.25 14.18 -16.61
N LEU A 54 6.10 14.86 -16.53
CA LEU A 54 5.13 14.91 -17.63
C LEU A 54 5.70 15.64 -18.86
N SER A 55 6.46 16.72 -18.67
CA SER A 55 7.14 17.43 -19.76
C SER A 55 8.20 16.57 -20.44
N LEU A 56 8.99 15.80 -19.68
CA LEU A 56 9.97 14.86 -20.23
C LEU A 56 9.31 13.73 -21.02
N LEU A 57 8.18 13.22 -20.54
CA LEU A 57 7.40 12.20 -21.24
C LEU A 57 6.82 12.75 -22.56
N ALA A 58 6.30 13.98 -22.55
CA ALA A 58 5.84 14.65 -23.77
C ALA A 58 6.97 14.94 -24.76
N GLY A 59 8.17 15.28 -24.27
CA GLY A 59 9.35 15.49 -25.11
C GLY A 59 9.85 14.21 -25.79
N SER A 60 9.68 13.05 -25.15
CA SER A 60 10.15 11.75 -25.65
C SER A 60 9.13 10.99 -26.51
N LEU A 61 7.83 11.06 -26.16
CA LEU A 61 6.76 10.33 -26.86
C LEU A 61 5.91 11.23 -27.78
N GLY A 62 6.16 12.54 -27.78
CA GLY A 62 5.32 13.54 -28.43
C GLY A 62 4.08 13.91 -27.62
N THR A 63 3.13 14.60 -28.24
CA THR A 63 1.82 14.93 -27.63
C THR A 63 0.74 14.02 -28.20
N GLY A 64 -0.21 13.60 -27.36
CA GLY A 64 -1.37 12.82 -27.79
C GLY A 64 -1.68 11.63 -26.90
N LEU A 65 -2.46 10.69 -27.46
CA LEU A 65 -3.00 9.56 -26.71
C LEU A 65 -1.90 8.65 -26.14
N ASN A 66 -0.87 8.31 -26.92
CA ASN A 66 0.20 7.42 -26.44
C ASN A 66 0.92 7.98 -25.21
N THR A 67 1.18 9.29 -25.18
CA THR A 67 1.79 9.98 -24.04
C THR A 67 0.87 9.98 -22.83
N PHE A 68 -0.42 10.23 -23.03
CA PHE A 68 -1.42 10.15 -21.96
C PHE A 68 -1.52 8.73 -21.39
N LEU A 69 -1.51 7.70 -22.24
CA LEU A 69 -1.62 6.31 -21.83
C LEU A 69 -0.37 5.82 -21.08
N ALA A 70 0.80 6.40 -21.35
CA ALA A 70 2.01 6.11 -20.60
C ALA A 70 1.98 6.68 -19.17
N ALA A 71 1.22 7.77 -18.92
CA ALA A 71 1.00 8.33 -17.60
C ALA A 71 -0.45 8.86 -17.45
N PRO A 72 -1.44 7.98 -17.23
CA PRO A 72 -2.85 8.36 -17.18
C PRO A 72 -3.09 9.24 -15.95
N SER A 73 -3.28 10.54 -16.16
CA SER A 73 -3.36 11.50 -15.07
C SER A 73 -4.16 12.75 -15.41
N LEU A 74 -4.87 13.31 -14.43
CA LEU A 74 -5.47 14.64 -14.54
C LEU A 74 -4.42 15.77 -14.48
N PHE A 75 -3.20 15.48 -14.01
CA PHE A 75 -2.13 16.48 -13.85
C PHE A 75 -1.48 16.93 -15.17
N TRP A 76 -1.88 16.36 -16.31
CA TRP A 76 -1.59 16.94 -17.63
C TRP A 76 -2.20 18.34 -17.82
N ILE A 77 -3.27 18.67 -17.10
CA ILE A 77 -3.88 20.02 -17.10
C ILE A 77 -3.02 21.00 -16.29
N GLY A 78 -2.36 20.52 -15.23
CA GLY A 78 -1.49 21.30 -14.38
C GLY A 78 -1.04 20.53 -13.14
N ALA A 79 0.26 20.59 -12.84
CA ALA A 79 0.91 19.83 -11.76
C ALA A 79 1.51 20.74 -10.66
N GLY A 80 0.92 21.92 -10.43
CA GLY A 80 1.36 22.83 -9.36
C GLY A 80 0.90 22.37 -7.97
N ASN A 81 1.50 22.94 -6.91
CA ASN A 81 1.16 22.62 -5.50
C ASN A 81 -0.34 22.76 -5.22
N GLY A 82 -0.99 23.82 -5.73
CA GLY A 82 -2.43 24.02 -5.58
C GLY A 82 -3.27 22.92 -6.24
N ALA A 83 -2.90 22.47 -7.44
CA ALA A 83 -3.59 21.40 -8.15
C ALA A 83 -3.43 20.05 -7.44
N LEU A 84 -2.21 19.73 -6.99
CA LEU A 84 -1.91 18.52 -6.21
C LEU A 84 -2.73 18.50 -4.91
N LEU A 85 -2.66 19.57 -4.11
CA LEU A 85 -3.40 19.66 -2.84
C LEU A 85 -4.92 19.66 -3.04
N ALA A 86 -5.42 20.33 -4.09
CA ALA A 86 -6.84 20.30 -4.44
C ALA A 86 -7.32 18.88 -4.78
N ALA A 87 -6.56 18.13 -5.59
CA ALA A 87 -6.87 16.74 -5.91
C ALA A 87 -6.96 15.86 -4.66
N LEU A 88 -6.02 16.02 -3.71
CA LEU A 88 -6.05 15.28 -2.44
C LEU A 88 -7.20 15.71 -1.53
N GLY A 89 -7.51 17.01 -1.46
CA GLY A 89 -8.63 17.55 -0.70
C GLY A 89 -9.98 17.04 -1.24
N VAL A 90 -10.15 17.06 -2.57
CA VAL A 90 -11.32 16.50 -3.25
C VAL A 90 -11.42 14.99 -3.01
N GLY A 91 -10.32 14.24 -3.14
CA GLY A 91 -10.29 12.81 -2.82
C GLY A 91 -10.70 12.52 -1.37
N THR A 92 -10.21 13.32 -0.43
CA THR A 92 -10.59 13.23 0.99
C THR A 92 -12.09 13.52 1.17
N GLY A 93 -12.63 14.57 0.56
CA GLY A 93 -14.06 14.89 0.60
C GLY A 93 -14.95 13.80 -0.01
N LEU A 94 -14.59 13.29 -1.19
CA LEU A 94 -15.31 12.21 -1.87
C LEU A 94 -15.31 10.91 -1.06
N SER A 95 -14.23 10.63 -0.31
CA SER A 95 -14.18 9.47 0.58
C SER A 95 -15.17 9.59 1.73
N LEU A 96 -15.36 10.80 2.30
CA LEU A 96 -16.40 11.04 3.30
C LEU A 96 -17.80 10.90 2.71
N LEU A 97 -18.03 11.40 1.48
CA LEU A 97 -19.31 11.21 0.79
C LEU A 97 -19.62 9.73 0.55
N LEU A 98 -18.63 8.94 0.12
CA LEU A 98 -18.77 7.49 -0.05
C LEU A 98 -19.09 6.79 1.28
N PHE A 99 -18.44 7.19 2.37
CA PHE A 99 -18.73 6.64 3.71
C PHE A 99 -20.18 6.92 4.12
N LEU A 100 -20.66 8.12 3.80
CA LEU A 100 -22.03 8.55 4.03
C LEU A 100 -23.03 8.00 2.98
N ASP A 101 -22.59 7.10 2.10
CA ASP A 101 -23.41 6.50 1.05
C ASP A 101 -24.01 7.54 0.08
N ILE A 102 -23.35 8.68 -0.12
CA ILE A 102 -23.77 9.72 -1.06
C ILE A 102 -23.07 9.45 -2.40
N ALA A 103 -23.85 9.25 -3.45
CA ALA A 103 -23.39 8.93 -4.81
C ALA A 103 -22.27 7.87 -4.89
N PRO A 104 -22.42 6.64 -4.34
CA PRO A 104 -21.29 5.71 -4.16
C PRO A 104 -20.55 5.34 -5.45
N GLY A 105 -21.27 5.02 -6.53
CA GLY A 105 -20.66 4.73 -7.84
C GLY A 105 -19.83 5.90 -8.39
N PRO A 106 -20.43 7.10 -8.56
CA PRO A 106 -19.69 8.31 -8.94
C PRO A 106 -18.51 8.65 -8.03
N CYS A 107 -18.68 8.58 -6.71
CA CYS A 107 -17.61 8.84 -5.74
C CYS A 107 -16.45 7.85 -5.95
N LEU A 108 -16.71 6.55 -6.07
CA LEU A 108 -15.66 5.56 -6.34
C LEU A 108 -14.95 5.78 -7.68
N ALA A 109 -15.67 6.16 -8.73
CA ALA A 109 -15.08 6.43 -10.04
C ALA A 109 -14.12 7.62 -9.97
N LEU A 110 -14.53 8.71 -9.30
CA LEU A 110 -13.72 9.90 -9.10
C LEU A 110 -12.53 9.63 -8.16
N LEU A 111 -12.74 8.90 -7.07
CA LEU A 111 -11.67 8.48 -6.15
C LEU A 111 -10.62 7.65 -6.87
N TRP A 112 -11.04 6.68 -7.69
CA TRP A 112 -10.13 5.86 -8.47
C TRP A 112 -9.35 6.70 -9.49
N ALA A 113 -10.02 7.57 -10.24
CA ALA A 113 -9.37 8.42 -11.24
C ALA A 113 -8.36 9.41 -10.61
N LEU A 114 -8.72 10.02 -9.47
CA LEU A 114 -7.82 10.90 -8.72
C LEU A 114 -6.63 10.13 -8.16
N TYR A 115 -6.85 8.94 -7.59
CA TYR A 115 -5.76 8.14 -7.03
C TYR A 115 -4.81 7.66 -8.11
N LEU A 116 -5.34 7.19 -9.25
CA LEU A 116 -4.55 6.82 -10.43
C LEU A 116 -3.72 8.02 -10.89
N SER A 117 -4.32 9.21 -10.96
CA SER A 117 -3.62 10.42 -11.40
C SER A 117 -2.40 10.73 -10.53
N VAL A 118 -2.52 10.57 -9.21
CA VAL A 118 -1.42 10.78 -8.27
C VAL A 118 -0.36 9.68 -8.39
N VAL A 119 -0.78 8.41 -8.47
CA VAL A 119 0.15 7.27 -8.65
C VAL A 119 0.94 7.40 -9.95
N SER A 120 0.30 7.79 -11.05
CA SER A 120 0.92 7.93 -12.38
C SER A 120 2.05 8.96 -12.41
N VAL A 121 1.95 10.04 -11.64
CA VAL A 121 3.01 11.07 -11.55
C VAL A 121 3.92 10.90 -10.33
N GLY A 122 3.58 9.95 -9.48
CA GLY A 122 4.18 9.70 -8.17
C GLY A 122 5.58 9.08 -8.21
N GLN A 123 5.93 8.46 -9.34
CA GLN A 123 7.24 7.83 -9.59
C GLN A 123 7.64 6.88 -8.44
N ASP A 124 8.87 6.96 -7.94
CA ASP A 124 9.41 6.06 -6.91
C ASP A 124 8.60 6.09 -5.59
N PHE A 125 7.96 7.22 -5.27
CA PHE A 125 7.19 7.34 -4.05
C PHE A 125 5.81 6.67 -4.11
N PHE A 126 5.42 6.07 -5.24
CA PHE A 126 4.09 5.44 -5.42
C PHE A 126 4.19 4.02 -6.01
N ASN A 127 5.36 3.38 -5.90
CA ASN A 127 5.56 2.01 -6.37
C ASN A 127 5.39 0.97 -5.24
N PHE A 128 4.41 1.19 -4.34
CA PHE A 128 4.15 0.30 -3.22
C PHE A 128 2.95 -0.62 -3.48
N GLN A 129 2.96 -1.84 -2.92
CA GLN A 129 1.92 -2.83 -3.21
C GLN A 129 0.51 -2.43 -2.76
N TRP A 130 0.38 -1.59 -1.73
CA TRP A 130 -0.93 -1.08 -1.31
C TRP A 130 -1.49 -0.04 -2.27
N ASP A 131 -0.65 0.70 -3.01
CA ASP A 131 -1.09 1.61 -4.07
C ASP A 131 -1.68 0.80 -5.23
N SER A 132 -0.96 -0.25 -5.66
CA SER A 132 -1.43 -1.22 -6.66
C SER A 132 -2.72 -1.91 -6.25
N LEU A 133 -2.80 -2.43 -5.03
CA LEU A 133 -4.00 -3.13 -4.54
C LEU A 133 -5.21 -2.20 -4.44
N LEU A 134 -5.00 -0.93 -4.04
CA LEU A 134 -6.08 0.06 -3.95
C LEU A 134 -6.63 0.42 -5.34
N LEU A 135 -5.76 0.55 -6.35
CA LEU A 135 -6.20 0.81 -7.73
C LEU A 135 -7.00 -0.34 -8.32
N GLU A 136 -6.56 -1.59 -8.13
CA GLU A 136 -7.33 -2.76 -8.58
C GLU A 136 -8.66 -2.88 -7.83
N THR A 137 -8.63 -2.74 -6.51
CA THR A 137 -9.84 -2.86 -5.68
C THR A 137 -10.83 -1.76 -6.05
N GLY A 138 -10.36 -0.51 -6.21
CA GLY A 138 -11.18 0.62 -6.61
C GLY A 138 -11.85 0.42 -7.97
N LEU A 139 -11.09 -0.02 -8.97
CA LEU A 139 -11.61 -0.30 -10.31
C LEU A 139 -12.69 -1.38 -10.28
N LEU A 140 -12.42 -2.51 -9.61
CA LEU A 140 -13.37 -3.62 -9.50
C LEU A 140 -14.62 -3.24 -8.69
N SER A 141 -14.49 -2.32 -7.73
CA SER A 141 -15.60 -1.82 -6.92
C SER A 141 -16.65 -1.08 -7.74
N LEU A 142 -16.28 -0.49 -8.90
CA LEU A 142 -17.22 0.22 -9.78
C LEU A 142 -18.35 -0.66 -10.30
N PHE A 143 -18.07 -1.95 -10.50
CA PHE A 143 -19.06 -2.93 -10.95
C PHE A 143 -19.99 -3.37 -9.82
N LEU A 144 -19.53 -3.29 -8.57
CA LEU A 144 -20.29 -3.68 -7.38
C LEU A 144 -21.14 -2.51 -6.83
N ALA A 145 -20.64 -1.28 -6.93
CA ALA A 145 -21.22 -0.12 -6.28
C ALA A 145 -22.61 0.25 -6.85
N PRO A 146 -23.50 0.81 -6.01
CA PRO A 146 -24.76 1.39 -6.47
C PRO A 146 -24.51 2.75 -7.14
N TRP A 147 -24.95 2.88 -8.40
CA TRP A 147 -24.91 4.14 -9.16
C TRP A 147 -26.21 4.92 -8.95
N ARG A 148 -26.41 5.40 -7.71
CA ARG A 148 -27.57 6.21 -7.29
C ARG A 148 -27.06 7.39 -6.46
N LEU A 149 -27.72 8.55 -6.53
CA LEU A 149 -27.26 9.78 -5.86
C LEU A 149 -27.40 9.74 -4.33
N VAL A 150 -28.47 9.15 -3.79
CA VAL A 150 -28.64 8.99 -2.32
C VAL A 150 -29.23 7.61 -2.02
N PRO A 151 -28.43 6.53 -2.03
CA PRO A 151 -28.79 5.33 -1.30
C PRO A 151 -28.93 5.68 0.18
N ARG A 152 -30.01 5.24 0.82
CA ARG A 152 -30.30 5.62 2.21
C ARG A 152 -29.21 4.99 3.10
N LEU A 153 -28.47 5.79 3.87
CA LEU A 153 -27.29 5.44 4.71
C LEU A 153 -27.30 4.06 5.43
N PHE A 154 -28.47 3.57 5.83
CA PHE A 154 -28.67 2.31 6.56
C PHE A 154 -29.43 1.23 5.78
N THR A 155 -29.63 1.43 4.49
CA THR A 155 -30.21 0.41 3.62
C THR A 155 -29.12 -0.50 3.08
N LEU A 156 -29.35 -1.81 3.21
CA LEU A 156 -28.46 -2.81 2.63
C LEU A 156 -28.43 -2.64 1.10
N PRO A 157 -27.25 -2.69 0.47
CA PRO A 157 -27.12 -2.48 -0.96
C PRO A 157 -27.87 -3.58 -1.73
N GLU A 158 -28.53 -3.17 -2.82
CA GLU A 158 -29.03 -4.10 -3.81
C GLU A 158 -27.85 -4.65 -4.63
N LEU A 159 -27.83 -5.96 -4.85
CA LEU A 159 -26.73 -6.61 -5.57
C LEU A 159 -27.07 -6.62 -7.08
N PRO A 160 -26.22 -6.02 -7.94
CA PRO A 160 -26.47 -6.00 -9.38
C PRO A 160 -26.25 -7.39 -10.00
N SER A 161 -25.23 -8.13 -9.57
CA SER A 161 -24.96 -9.51 -9.95
C SER A 161 -23.91 -10.15 -9.03
N ARG A 162 -23.66 -11.46 -9.17
CA ARG A 162 -22.62 -12.18 -8.42
C ARG A 162 -21.22 -12.04 -9.03
N PHE A 163 -21.12 -11.61 -10.28
CA PHE A 163 -19.86 -11.57 -11.01
C PHE A 163 -18.85 -10.55 -10.42
N PRO A 164 -19.22 -9.30 -10.07
CA PRO A 164 -18.31 -8.37 -9.39
C PRO A 164 -17.79 -8.89 -8.05
N LEU A 165 -18.62 -9.64 -7.30
CA LEU A 165 -18.18 -10.31 -6.06
C LEU A 165 -17.13 -11.38 -6.34
N LEU A 166 -17.29 -12.13 -7.44
CA LEU A 166 -16.29 -13.10 -7.88
C LEU A 166 -14.97 -12.40 -8.21
N LEU A 167 -14.99 -11.28 -8.95
CA LEU A 167 -13.80 -10.51 -9.30
C LEU A 167 -13.03 -10.02 -8.06
N LEU A 168 -13.73 -9.46 -7.08
CA LEU A 168 -13.11 -8.98 -5.83
C LEU A 168 -12.61 -10.13 -4.94
N ARG A 169 -13.32 -11.25 -4.90
CA ARG A 169 -12.85 -12.47 -4.21
C ARG A 169 -11.64 -13.09 -4.91
N TRP A 170 -11.62 -13.07 -6.23
CA TRP A 170 -10.45 -13.45 -7.02
C TRP A 170 -9.26 -12.54 -6.73
N LEU A 171 -9.45 -11.22 -6.64
CA LEU A 171 -8.40 -10.30 -6.25
C LEU A 171 -7.84 -10.62 -4.86
N LEU A 172 -8.70 -10.84 -3.85
CA LEU A 172 -8.26 -11.22 -2.51
C LEU A 172 -7.49 -12.55 -2.51
N PHE A 173 -8.00 -13.56 -3.22
CA PHE A 173 -7.32 -14.84 -3.40
C PHE A 173 -5.94 -14.66 -4.01
N ARG A 174 -5.87 -13.95 -5.13
CA ARG A 174 -4.65 -13.68 -5.89
C ARG A 174 -3.64 -12.91 -5.07
N PHE A 175 -4.08 -11.88 -4.35
CA PHE A 175 -3.23 -11.10 -3.45
C PHE A 175 -2.59 -11.98 -2.38
N LEU A 176 -3.38 -12.77 -1.64
CA LEU A 176 -2.85 -13.64 -0.57
C LEU A 176 -1.93 -14.73 -1.14
N LEU A 177 -2.39 -15.42 -2.19
CA LEU A 177 -1.64 -16.52 -2.79
C LEU A 177 -0.30 -16.06 -3.35
N LEU A 178 -0.26 -14.95 -4.11
CA LEU A 178 0.98 -14.46 -4.70
C LEU A 178 1.97 -13.98 -3.63
N ASN A 179 1.49 -13.37 -2.54
CA ASN A 179 2.34 -13.03 -1.39
C ASN A 179 2.94 -14.26 -0.72
N GLY A 180 2.17 -15.35 -0.58
CA GLY A 180 2.65 -16.60 -0.01
C GLY A 180 3.61 -17.35 -0.94
N LEU A 181 3.27 -17.46 -2.23
CA LEU A 181 4.09 -18.16 -3.22
C LEU A 181 5.43 -17.45 -3.42
N ALA A 182 5.46 -16.12 -3.41
CA ALA A 182 6.69 -15.36 -3.56
C ALA A 182 7.74 -15.69 -2.49
N LYS A 183 7.32 -16.08 -1.27
CA LYS A 183 8.22 -16.47 -0.18
C LYS A 183 8.98 -17.77 -0.49
N PHE A 184 8.37 -18.69 -1.23
CA PHE A 184 8.99 -19.97 -1.60
C PHE A 184 9.57 -19.97 -3.02
N ALA A 185 9.09 -19.11 -3.91
CA ALA A 185 9.68 -18.94 -5.24
C ALA A 185 11.02 -18.20 -5.21
N GLY A 186 11.25 -17.39 -4.16
CA GLY A 186 12.48 -16.61 -3.99
C GLY A 186 13.67 -17.43 -3.47
N PRO A 187 14.90 -16.90 -3.64
CA PRO A 187 16.14 -17.60 -3.26
C PRO A 187 16.46 -17.54 -1.76
N ASP A 188 15.66 -16.86 -0.93
CA ASP A 188 16.02 -16.63 0.48
C ASP A 188 15.76 -17.87 1.34
N PRO A 189 16.81 -18.54 1.89
CA PRO A 189 16.66 -19.74 2.70
C PRO A 189 15.85 -19.53 3.99
N ALA A 190 15.64 -18.28 4.42
CA ALA A 190 14.90 -18.00 5.66
C ALA A 190 13.43 -18.45 5.63
N TRP A 191 12.85 -18.58 4.43
CA TRP A 191 11.49 -19.11 4.22
C TRP A 191 11.45 -20.63 4.06
N HIS A 192 12.61 -21.28 3.89
CA HIS A 192 12.73 -22.69 3.51
C HIS A 192 13.16 -23.58 4.68
N ALA A 193 12.92 -24.88 4.53
CA ALA A 193 13.48 -25.87 5.44
C ALA A 193 15.02 -25.90 5.34
N PRO A 194 15.74 -26.12 6.46
CA PRO A 194 15.25 -26.35 7.81
C PRO A 194 15.11 -25.08 8.68
N ALA A 195 15.43 -23.89 8.14
CA ALA A 195 15.61 -22.67 8.94
C ALA A 195 14.28 -22.12 9.48
N PHE A 196 13.30 -21.87 8.59
CA PHE A 196 12.00 -21.27 8.92
C PHE A 196 12.08 -20.09 9.91
N ASP A 197 13.10 -19.24 9.75
CA ASP A 197 13.49 -18.19 10.69
C ASP A 197 13.19 -16.79 10.15
N ALA A 198 12.59 -16.66 8.96
CA ALA A 198 12.23 -15.39 8.33
C ALA A 198 11.59 -14.39 9.31
N VAL A 199 10.65 -14.84 10.14
CA VAL A 199 9.94 -13.97 11.09
C VAL A 199 10.86 -13.41 12.19
N SER A 200 11.90 -14.14 12.60
CA SER A 200 12.84 -13.64 13.62
C SER A 200 13.63 -12.42 13.14
N TRP A 201 13.92 -12.35 11.83
CA TRP A 201 14.57 -11.19 11.22
C TRP A 201 13.59 -10.02 11.08
N HIS A 202 12.34 -10.33 10.72
CA HIS A 202 11.31 -9.35 10.39
C HIS A 202 11.08 -8.30 11.47
N TRP A 203 11.09 -8.69 12.75
CA TRP A 203 10.76 -7.77 13.85
C TRP A 203 11.63 -6.52 13.86
N ALA A 204 12.94 -6.68 13.66
CA ALA A 204 13.91 -5.59 13.67
C ALA A 204 14.07 -4.94 12.30
N THR A 205 13.89 -5.70 11.21
CA THR A 205 14.24 -5.23 9.87
C THR A 205 13.07 -4.65 9.09
N GLN A 206 11.83 -4.86 9.54
CA GLN A 206 10.61 -4.31 8.93
C GLN A 206 10.68 -2.79 8.72
N PRO A 207 10.11 -2.24 7.63
CA PRO A 207 10.31 -0.84 7.21
C PRO A 207 10.11 0.19 8.32
N LEU A 208 8.96 0.11 9.01
CA LEU A 208 8.63 0.94 10.16
C LEU A 208 8.08 0.06 11.29
N PRO A 209 8.91 -0.30 12.28
CA PRO A 209 8.49 -1.16 13.37
C PRO A 209 7.43 -0.51 14.24
N SER A 210 6.61 -1.34 14.88
CA SER A 210 5.69 -0.90 15.94
C SER A 210 6.40 -0.89 17.30
N PRO A 211 5.81 -0.28 18.34
CA PRO A 211 6.32 -0.37 19.72
C PRO A 211 6.47 -1.81 20.23
N LEU A 212 5.68 -2.76 19.71
CA LEU A 212 5.75 -4.16 20.11
C LEU A 212 6.92 -4.92 19.47
N ALA A 213 7.51 -4.39 18.40
CA ALA A 213 8.54 -5.07 17.64
C ALA A 213 9.77 -5.46 18.48
N TRP A 214 10.21 -4.57 19.39
CA TRP A 214 11.32 -4.87 20.30
C TRP A 214 10.99 -6.03 21.24
N HIS A 215 9.76 -6.08 21.76
CA HIS A 215 9.33 -7.15 22.65
C HIS A 215 9.25 -8.50 21.92
N LEU A 216 8.74 -8.50 20.69
CA LEU A 216 8.62 -9.70 19.86
C LEU A 216 9.96 -10.22 19.36
N ALA A 217 10.92 -9.33 19.09
CA ALA A 217 12.30 -9.71 18.77
C ALA A 217 12.99 -10.48 19.90
N HIS A 218 12.55 -10.28 21.15
CA HIS A 218 13.05 -11.00 22.33
C HIS A 218 12.12 -12.12 22.80
N ALA A 219 11.05 -12.40 22.05
CA ALA A 219 10.15 -13.49 22.38
C ALA A 219 10.85 -14.85 22.17
N PRO A 220 10.45 -15.90 22.91
CA PRO A 220 10.96 -17.23 22.68
C PRO A 220 10.71 -17.70 21.24
N MET A 221 11.60 -18.55 20.71
CA MET A 221 11.56 -18.93 19.29
C MET A 221 10.24 -19.58 18.83
N TRP A 222 9.51 -20.24 19.73
CA TRP A 222 8.18 -20.80 19.41
C TRP A 222 7.17 -19.74 18.95
N VAL A 223 7.29 -18.48 19.41
CA VAL A 223 6.44 -17.37 18.95
C VAL A 223 6.72 -17.06 17.48
N ASN A 224 7.99 -17.09 17.07
CA ASN A 224 8.39 -16.89 15.67
C ASN A 224 7.87 -18.02 14.79
N TYR A 225 7.97 -19.27 15.24
CA TYR A 225 7.40 -20.41 14.51
C TYR A 225 5.89 -20.32 14.38
N LEU A 226 5.19 -19.93 15.46
CA LEU A 226 3.73 -19.73 15.41
C LEU A 226 3.34 -18.63 14.42
N ALA A 227 4.04 -17.49 14.46
CA ALA A 227 3.80 -16.38 13.54
C ALA A 227 4.12 -16.77 12.08
N PHE A 228 5.21 -17.50 11.85
CA PHE A 228 5.56 -18.05 10.54
C PHE A 228 4.45 -18.97 10.03
N THR A 229 4.03 -19.96 10.83
CA THR A 229 2.96 -20.90 10.45
C THR A 229 1.67 -20.16 10.15
N LEU A 230 1.30 -19.16 10.96
CA LEU A 230 0.11 -18.36 10.72
C LEU A 230 0.17 -17.63 9.37
N VAL A 231 1.29 -16.97 9.05
CA VAL A 231 1.49 -16.31 7.75
C VAL A 231 1.32 -17.30 6.61
N ILE A 232 2.00 -18.44 6.65
CA ILE A 232 1.95 -19.45 5.58
C ILE A 232 0.54 -20.04 5.42
N VAL A 233 -0.13 -20.40 6.53
CA VAL A 233 -1.49 -20.95 6.48
C VAL A 233 -2.46 -19.94 5.89
N VAL A 234 -2.39 -18.67 6.29
CA VAL A 234 -3.31 -17.63 5.83
C VAL A 234 -3.05 -17.22 4.38
N GLU A 235 -1.78 -17.23 3.93
CA GLU A 235 -1.41 -16.82 2.57
C GLU A 235 -1.48 -17.96 1.55
N LEU A 236 -1.35 -19.24 1.94
CA LEU A 236 -1.35 -20.37 1.00
C LEU A 236 -2.53 -21.32 1.15
N VAL A 237 -3.03 -21.54 2.37
CA VAL A 237 -4.08 -22.55 2.61
C VAL A 237 -5.47 -21.90 2.62
N LEU A 238 -5.65 -20.86 3.43
CA LEU A 238 -6.95 -20.18 3.56
C LEU A 238 -7.48 -19.51 2.28
N PRO A 239 -6.66 -19.07 1.30
CA PRO A 239 -7.21 -18.52 0.07
C PRO A 239 -8.07 -19.55 -0.68
N CYS A 240 -7.72 -20.83 -0.64
CA CYS A 240 -8.52 -21.91 -1.24
C CYS A 240 -9.96 -21.97 -0.67
N PHE A 241 -10.17 -21.50 0.56
CA PHE A 241 -11.47 -21.51 1.22
C PHE A 241 -12.36 -20.34 0.78
N ILE A 242 -11.82 -19.31 0.11
CA ILE A 242 -12.56 -18.14 -0.40
C ILE A 242 -13.68 -18.55 -1.37
N PHE A 243 -13.44 -19.57 -2.19
CA PHE A 243 -14.40 -20.08 -3.17
C PHE A 243 -15.30 -21.19 -2.63
N GLY A 244 -15.12 -21.57 -1.36
CA GLY A 244 -15.92 -22.60 -0.69
C GLY A 244 -17.32 -22.13 -0.26
N GLY A 245 -18.04 -23.04 0.38
CA GLY A 245 -19.32 -22.73 1.05
C GLY A 245 -19.15 -21.78 2.24
N ASN A 246 -20.26 -21.31 2.82
CA ASN A 246 -20.27 -20.28 3.87
C ASN A 246 -19.36 -20.57 5.06
N ARG A 247 -19.28 -21.83 5.49
CA ARG A 247 -18.42 -22.25 6.62
C ARG A 247 -16.94 -22.02 6.29
N LEU A 248 -16.49 -22.43 5.11
CA LEU A 248 -15.11 -22.26 4.66
C LEU A 248 -14.76 -20.78 4.50
N ARG A 249 -15.67 -19.98 3.90
CA ARG A 249 -15.47 -18.53 3.77
C ARG A 249 -15.34 -17.82 5.12
N ARG A 250 -16.12 -18.23 6.12
CA ARG A 250 -15.98 -17.70 7.50
C ARG A 250 -14.64 -18.07 8.13
N ILE A 251 -14.17 -19.31 7.94
CA ILE A 251 -12.85 -19.74 8.42
C ILE A 251 -11.75 -18.88 7.76
N ALA A 252 -11.83 -18.69 6.44
CA ALA A 252 -10.92 -17.82 5.71
C ALA A 252 -10.95 -16.38 6.24
N PHE A 253 -12.15 -15.81 6.41
CA PHE A 253 -12.32 -14.47 6.99
C PHE A 253 -11.66 -14.36 8.37
N CYS A 254 -11.93 -15.29 9.29
CA CYS A 254 -11.39 -15.23 10.64
C CYS A 254 -9.86 -15.31 10.64
N GLY A 255 -9.27 -16.21 9.85
CA GLY A 255 -7.81 -16.34 9.76
C GLY A 255 -7.14 -15.14 9.09
N ILE A 256 -7.71 -14.64 8.00
CA ILE A 256 -7.24 -13.41 7.33
C ILE A 256 -7.34 -12.23 8.30
N ALA A 257 -8.49 -12.05 8.95
CA ALA A 257 -8.70 -10.94 9.88
C ALA A 257 -7.74 -11.01 11.08
N LEU A 258 -7.55 -12.20 11.66
CA LEU A 258 -6.58 -12.41 12.72
C LEU A 258 -5.17 -12.00 12.28
N LEU A 259 -4.71 -12.46 11.12
CA LEU A 259 -3.38 -12.08 10.62
C LEU A 259 -3.28 -10.57 10.40
N GLN A 260 -4.26 -9.94 9.75
CA GLN A 260 -4.22 -8.50 9.48
C GLN A 260 -4.21 -7.67 10.77
N LEU A 261 -4.99 -8.06 11.78
CA LEU A 261 -4.99 -7.40 13.09
C LEU A 261 -3.64 -7.56 13.80
N LEU A 262 -3.03 -8.74 13.74
CA LEU A 262 -1.69 -8.95 14.29
C LEU A 262 -0.66 -8.09 13.55
N LEU A 263 -0.69 -8.04 12.22
CA LEU A 263 0.22 -7.20 11.44
C LEU A 263 0.08 -5.71 11.79
N ILE A 264 -1.14 -5.21 12.04
CA ILE A 264 -1.38 -3.83 12.53
C ILE A 264 -0.74 -3.60 13.90
N LEU A 265 -0.80 -4.60 14.79
CA LEU A 265 -0.22 -4.49 16.13
C LEU A 265 1.30 -4.54 16.10
N THR A 266 1.89 -5.28 15.16
CA THR A 266 3.32 -5.59 15.15
C THR A 266 4.15 -4.78 14.16
N GLY A 267 3.52 -4.12 13.18
CA GLY A 267 4.19 -3.29 12.17
C GLY A 267 3.30 -2.19 11.61
N ASN A 268 3.87 -1.32 10.76
CA ASN A 268 3.16 -0.18 10.18
C ASN A 268 3.08 -0.27 8.65
N PHE A 269 2.11 -1.02 8.11
CA PHE A 269 1.93 -1.23 6.67
C PHE A 269 0.92 -0.27 6.01
N ALA A 270 0.98 1.01 6.37
CA ALA A 270 0.10 2.05 5.86
C ALA A 270 -1.39 1.62 5.97
N PHE A 271 -2.15 1.74 4.89
CA PHE A 271 -3.55 1.32 4.81
C PHE A 271 -3.73 -0.10 4.23
N LEU A 272 -2.65 -0.87 4.01
CA LEU A 272 -2.72 -2.20 3.40
C LEU A 272 -3.59 -3.16 4.20
N ASN A 273 -3.33 -3.28 5.51
CA ASN A 273 -4.07 -4.23 6.35
C ASN A 273 -5.57 -3.89 6.41
N GLY A 274 -5.90 -2.59 6.46
CA GLY A 274 -7.27 -2.11 6.39
C GLY A 274 -7.96 -2.43 5.06
N LEU A 275 -7.22 -2.32 3.94
CA LEU A 275 -7.70 -2.70 2.62
C LEU A 275 -7.91 -4.22 2.48
N THR A 276 -7.00 -5.04 3.00
CA THR A 276 -7.16 -6.50 3.02
C THR A 276 -8.34 -6.94 3.91
N LEU A 277 -8.53 -6.31 5.07
CA LEU A 277 -9.72 -6.53 5.93
C LEU A 277 -11.01 -6.13 5.21
N THR A 278 -10.99 -5.00 4.49
CA THR A 278 -12.10 -4.52 3.67
C THR A 278 -12.48 -5.56 2.61
N LEU A 279 -11.51 -6.08 1.85
CA LEU A 279 -11.72 -7.17 0.89
C LEU A 279 -12.25 -8.45 1.57
N ALA A 280 -11.68 -8.83 2.72
CA ALA A 280 -12.09 -10.02 3.47
C ALA A 280 -13.55 -9.93 3.95
N ALA A 281 -14.09 -8.74 4.20
CA ALA A 281 -15.50 -8.56 4.55
C ALA A 281 -16.47 -9.14 3.50
N LEU A 282 -16.05 -9.24 2.23
CA LEU A 282 -16.83 -9.86 1.15
C LEU A 282 -16.99 -11.38 1.27
N LEU A 283 -16.29 -12.01 2.21
CA LEU A 283 -16.42 -13.43 2.55
C LEU A 283 -17.57 -13.68 3.53
N LEU A 284 -18.00 -12.64 4.27
CA LEU A 284 -19.07 -12.71 5.25
C LEU A 284 -20.44 -12.81 4.59
N ASP A 285 -21.32 -13.54 5.25
CA ASP A 285 -22.72 -13.66 4.89
C ASP A 285 -23.62 -13.02 5.94
N ASP A 286 -24.82 -12.56 5.53
CA ASP A 286 -25.75 -11.80 6.37
C ASP A 286 -26.11 -12.55 7.67
N ARG A 287 -26.05 -13.90 7.70
CA ARG A 287 -26.37 -14.68 8.91
C ARG A 287 -25.33 -14.54 10.01
N CYS A 288 -24.11 -14.13 9.68
CA CYS A 288 -23.06 -13.86 10.67
C CYS A 288 -23.46 -12.75 11.66
N PHE A 289 -24.40 -11.90 11.25
CA PHE A 289 -24.83 -10.71 11.98
C PHE A 289 -26.16 -10.92 12.72
N LEU A 290 -26.75 -12.12 12.69
CA LEU A 290 -27.95 -12.44 13.47
C LEU A 290 -27.80 -12.12 14.98
N PRO A 291 -26.67 -12.42 15.64
CA PRO A 291 -26.47 -12.05 17.04
C PRO A 291 -26.45 -10.53 17.30
N LEU A 292 -26.22 -9.72 16.26
CA LEU A 292 -26.12 -8.26 16.33
C LEU A 292 -27.38 -7.56 15.80
N SER A 293 -28.45 -8.32 15.55
CA SER A 293 -29.66 -7.83 14.87
C SER A 293 -30.40 -6.72 15.62
N GLY A 294 -30.22 -6.63 16.94
CA GLY A 294 -30.78 -5.58 17.79
C GLY A 294 -30.00 -4.26 17.81
N LEU A 295 -28.75 -4.24 17.32
CA LEU A 295 -27.86 -3.06 17.47
C LEU A 295 -28.02 -2.03 16.35
N PHE A 296 -28.38 -2.46 15.14
CA PHE A 296 -28.45 -1.57 13.98
C PHE A 296 -29.74 -1.77 13.19
N PRO A 297 -30.42 -0.69 12.73
CA PRO A 297 -31.65 -0.79 11.94
C PRO A 297 -31.51 -1.66 10.67
N GLY A 298 -30.33 -1.64 10.04
CA GLY A 298 -30.03 -2.43 8.85
C GLY A 298 -29.83 -3.93 9.10
N PHE A 299 -29.54 -4.34 10.34
CA PHE A 299 -29.25 -5.74 10.71
C PHE A 299 -30.42 -6.47 11.36
N ARG A 300 -31.62 -5.87 11.40
CA ARG A 300 -32.82 -6.54 11.90
C ARG A 300 -33.02 -7.90 11.22
N GLU A 301 -33.42 -8.93 11.97
CA GLU A 301 -33.53 -10.31 11.48
C GLU A 301 -34.35 -10.43 10.18
N GLY A 302 -35.46 -9.70 10.09
CA GLY A 302 -36.29 -9.66 8.89
C GLY A 302 -35.56 -9.16 7.63
N ASN A 303 -34.58 -8.26 7.77
CA ASN A 303 -33.73 -7.84 6.68
C ASN A 303 -32.66 -8.90 6.36
N LEU A 304 -32.04 -9.50 7.38
CA LEU A 304 -30.98 -10.51 7.23
C LEU A 304 -31.47 -11.79 6.53
N LEU A 305 -32.68 -12.23 6.87
CA LEU A 305 -33.29 -13.43 6.34
C LEU A 305 -34.00 -13.19 4.99
N ARG A 306 -34.13 -11.92 4.56
CA ARG A 306 -34.79 -11.57 3.31
C ARG A 306 -34.01 -12.14 2.11
N PRO A 307 -34.68 -12.85 1.18
CA PRO A 307 -34.01 -13.39 0.00
C PRO A 307 -33.38 -12.26 -0.82
N VAL A 308 -32.20 -12.54 -1.41
CA VAL A 308 -31.50 -11.58 -2.26
C VAL A 308 -32.35 -11.32 -3.50
N ARG A 309 -32.84 -10.09 -3.64
CA ARG A 309 -33.35 -9.60 -4.92
C ARG A 309 -32.17 -9.05 -5.71
N LEU A 310 -31.78 -9.76 -6.78
CA LEU A 310 -30.89 -9.19 -7.77
C LEU A 310 -31.66 -8.15 -8.55
N VAL A 311 -31.17 -6.92 -8.56
CA VAL A 311 -31.73 -5.87 -9.40
C VAL A 311 -31.03 -5.98 -10.74
N ALA A 312 -31.79 -6.33 -11.77
CA ALA A 312 -31.26 -6.40 -13.12
C ALA A 312 -30.69 -5.02 -13.49
N PRO A 313 -29.36 -4.90 -13.71
CA PRO A 313 -28.82 -3.66 -14.25
C PRO A 313 -29.41 -3.42 -15.64
N SER A 314 -29.35 -2.18 -16.13
CA SER A 314 -29.68 -1.90 -17.53
C SER A 314 -28.87 -2.82 -18.45
N GLU A 315 -29.45 -3.23 -19.58
CA GLU A 315 -28.81 -4.15 -20.53
C GLU A 315 -27.39 -3.71 -20.91
N GLY A 316 -27.20 -2.40 -21.15
CA GLY A 316 -25.88 -1.83 -21.39
C GLY A 316 -24.91 -1.97 -20.21
N ARG A 317 -25.35 -1.69 -18.98
CA ARG A 317 -24.50 -1.88 -17.78
C ARG A 317 -24.16 -3.35 -17.56
N ARG A 318 -25.10 -4.26 -17.85
CA ARG A 318 -24.87 -5.70 -17.79
C ARG A 318 -23.77 -6.12 -18.76
N LEU A 319 -23.91 -5.72 -20.03
CA LEU A 319 -22.93 -6.02 -21.08
C LEU A 319 -21.54 -5.49 -20.73
N VAL A 320 -21.44 -4.21 -20.32
CA VAL A 320 -20.17 -3.60 -19.90
C VAL A 320 -19.55 -4.36 -18.73
N THR A 321 -20.35 -4.74 -17.73
CA THR A 321 -19.85 -5.46 -16.54
C THR A 321 -19.24 -6.81 -16.91
N TYR A 322 -19.91 -7.59 -17.77
CA TYR A 322 -19.39 -8.90 -18.18
C TYR A 322 -18.24 -8.79 -19.17
N ALA A 323 -18.31 -7.88 -20.14
CA ALA A 323 -17.24 -7.70 -21.14
C ALA A 323 -15.96 -7.16 -20.51
N VAL A 324 -16.04 -6.01 -19.81
CA VAL A 324 -14.87 -5.39 -19.18
C VAL A 324 -14.41 -6.21 -17.98
N GLY A 325 -15.32 -6.67 -17.12
CA GLY A 325 -14.94 -7.51 -15.97
C GLY A 325 -14.37 -8.86 -16.39
N GLY A 326 -14.85 -9.46 -17.49
CA GLY A 326 -14.29 -10.68 -18.07
C GLY A 326 -12.88 -10.46 -18.61
N PHE A 327 -12.66 -9.34 -19.31
CA PHE A 327 -11.32 -8.95 -19.77
C PHE A 327 -10.35 -8.71 -18.60
N LEU A 328 -10.77 -7.98 -17.57
CA LEU A 328 -9.96 -7.74 -16.37
C LEU A 328 -9.61 -9.04 -15.64
N LEU A 329 -10.57 -9.97 -15.53
CA LEU A 329 -10.32 -11.30 -14.98
C LEU A 329 -9.28 -12.04 -15.82
N PHE A 330 -9.49 -12.12 -17.13
CA PHE A 330 -8.54 -12.75 -18.06
C PHE A 330 -7.14 -12.16 -17.92
N TRP A 331 -7.00 -10.83 -17.99
CA TRP A 331 -5.71 -10.17 -17.86
C TRP A 331 -5.04 -10.43 -16.51
N SER A 332 -5.82 -10.39 -15.43
CA SER A 332 -5.30 -10.72 -14.09
C SER A 332 -4.82 -12.16 -13.97
N VAL A 333 -5.46 -13.11 -14.67
CA VAL A 333 -5.01 -14.51 -14.74
C VAL A 333 -3.71 -14.60 -15.53
N VAL A 334 -3.59 -13.91 -16.67
CA VAL A 334 -2.33 -13.86 -17.45
C VAL A 334 -1.17 -13.35 -16.59
N VAL A 335 -1.37 -12.22 -15.89
CA VAL A 335 -0.35 -11.65 -14.99
C VAL A 335 0.02 -12.63 -13.87
N THR A 336 -0.97 -13.27 -13.26
CA THR A 336 -0.76 -14.27 -12.19
C THR A 336 0.06 -15.45 -12.69
N LEU A 337 -0.29 -16.00 -13.85
CA LEU A 337 0.42 -17.14 -14.43
C LEU A 337 1.84 -16.78 -14.85
N GLY A 338 2.05 -15.57 -15.41
CA GLY A 338 3.37 -15.04 -15.70
C GLY A 338 4.24 -14.98 -14.43
N GLN A 339 3.72 -14.42 -13.34
CA GLN A 339 4.44 -14.37 -12.07
C GLN A 339 4.74 -15.76 -11.49
N ILE A 340 3.76 -16.68 -11.47
CA ILE A 340 3.93 -18.02 -10.90
C ILE A 340 4.93 -18.86 -11.71
N SER A 341 4.88 -18.75 -13.05
CA SER A 341 5.77 -19.50 -13.94
C SER A 341 7.18 -18.91 -14.03
N GLY A 342 7.39 -17.68 -13.54
CA GLY A 342 8.63 -16.94 -13.73
C GLY A 342 8.86 -16.46 -15.16
N VAL A 343 7.86 -16.60 -16.04
CA VAL A 343 7.94 -16.13 -17.44
C VAL A 343 7.54 -14.67 -17.51
N GLU A 344 8.46 -13.81 -17.92
CA GLU A 344 8.15 -12.40 -18.14
C GLU A 344 7.17 -12.24 -19.30
N ILE A 345 6.07 -11.52 -19.06
CA ILE A 345 5.01 -11.25 -20.06
C ILE A 345 5.58 -10.57 -21.32
N SER A 346 6.63 -9.77 -21.14
CA SER A 346 7.39 -9.06 -22.18
C SER A 346 7.98 -9.97 -23.26
N THR A 347 8.19 -11.25 -22.95
CA THR A 347 8.78 -12.24 -23.89
C THR A 347 7.80 -12.68 -24.97
N VAL A 348 6.48 -12.55 -24.73
CA VAL A 348 5.44 -12.90 -25.71
C VAL A 348 4.98 -11.63 -26.44
N PRO A 349 5.22 -11.48 -27.76
CA PRO A 349 5.03 -10.18 -28.45
C PRO A 349 3.64 -9.57 -28.30
N VAL A 350 2.58 -10.38 -28.42
CA VAL A 350 1.18 -9.92 -28.30
C VAL A 350 0.89 -9.46 -26.87
N LEU A 351 1.37 -10.20 -25.87
CA LEU A 351 1.17 -9.85 -24.47
C LEU A 351 2.02 -8.65 -24.05
N ARG A 352 3.22 -8.48 -24.60
CA ARG A 352 4.06 -7.30 -24.38
C ARG A 352 3.34 -6.02 -24.81
N VAL A 353 2.68 -6.03 -25.97
CA VAL A 353 1.90 -4.86 -26.41
C VAL A 353 0.77 -4.60 -25.42
N ALA A 354 -0.01 -5.61 -25.02
CA ALA A 354 -1.05 -5.41 -24.01
C ALA A 354 -0.48 -4.88 -22.68
N ASP A 355 0.66 -5.41 -22.23
CA ASP A 355 1.32 -5.03 -20.98
C ASP A 355 1.75 -3.57 -20.97
N THR A 356 2.39 -3.08 -22.04
CA THR A 356 2.77 -1.66 -22.16
C THR A 356 1.56 -0.72 -22.01
N TRP A 357 0.38 -1.13 -22.48
CA TRP A 357 -0.82 -0.30 -22.46
C TRP A 357 -1.60 -0.42 -21.15
N LEU A 358 -1.50 -1.55 -20.45
CA LEU A 358 -2.31 -1.84 -19.24
C LEU A 358 -1.55 -1.58 -17.94
N THR A 359 -0.23 -1.71 -17.93
CA THR A 359 0.62 -1.50 -16.75
C THR A 359 0.47 -0.10 -16.14
N PRO A 360 0.47 1.01 -16.91
CA PRO A 360 0.25 2.36 -16.36
C PRO A 360 -1.09 2.53 -15.65
N TRP A 361 -2.11 1.74 -16.04
CA TRP A 361 -3.45 1.77 -15.45
C TRP A 361 -3.59 0.90 -14.20
N ARG A 362 -2.56 0.10 -13.87
CA ARG A 362 -2.51 -0.76 -12.67
C ARG A 362 -3.73 -1.67 -12.54
N VAL A 363 -4.27 -2.15 -13.66
CA VAL A 363 -5.49 -2.98 -13.72
C VAL A 363 -5.27 -4.41 -13.21
N ALA A 364 -4.04 -4.90 -13.25
CA ALA A 364 -3.58 -6.14 -12.63
C ALA A 364 -2.09 -6.00 -12.31
N ASN A 365 -1.69 -6.29 -11.07
CA ASN A 365 -0.32 -6.11 -10.57
C ASN A 365 0.25 -7.40 -9.99
N ASN A 366 1.58 -7.49 -9.90
CA ASN A 366 2.28 -8.54 -9.16
C ASN A 366 2.28 -8.27 -7.65
N TYR A 367 2.33 -9.32 -6.83
CA TYR A 367 2.38 -9.22 -5.36
C TYR A 367 3.43 -10.16 -4.76
N GLY A 368 4.08 -9.75 -3.67
CA GLY A 368 5.23 -10.50 -3.13
C GLY A 368 5.94 -9.79 -1.99
N LEU A 369 5.19 -9.30 -1.00
CA LEU A 369 5.76 -8.62 0.17
C LEU A 369 6.65 -9.57 0.97
N PHE A 370 7.85 -9.07 1.28
CA PHE A 370 8.83 -9.75 2.14
C PHE A 370 9.20 -11.16 1.65
N SER A 371 9.25 -11.36 0.33
CA SER A 371 9.76 -12.61 -0.28
C SER A 371 11.25 -12.84 -0.01
N VAL A 372 12.01 -11.75 0.16
CA VAL A 372 13.41 -11.76 0.60
C VAL A 372 13.50 -10.98 1.90
N MET A 373 13.98 -11.64 2.95
CA MET A 373 14.11 -11.04 4.28
C MET A 373 15.43 -10.29 4.39
N THR A 374 15.33 -9.02 4.78
CA THR A 374 16.51 -8.27 5.21
C THR A 374 17.00 -8.82 6.55
N LYS A 375 18.29 -9.16 6.63
CA LYS A 375 18.95 -9.75 7.82
C LYS A 375 19.74 -8.74 8.65
N SER A 376 19.95 -7.53 8.10
CA SER A 376 20.49 -6.37 8.80
C SER A 376 19.48 -5.22 8.76
N ARG A 377 19.57 -4.29 9.70
CA ARG A 377 18.78 -3.05 9.67
C ARG A 377 19.71 -1.89 9.37
N THR A 378 20.03 -1.68 8.10
CA THR A 378 20.83 -0.54 7.69
C THR A 378 19.95 0.71 7.63
N GLU A 379 20.39 1.80 8.25
CA GLU A 379 19.71 3.10 8.24
C GLU A 379 20.62 4.17 7.66
N ILE A 380 20.07 5.00 6.78
CA ILE A 380 20.79 6.13 6.17
C ILE A 380 20.44 7.41 6.96
N GLU A 381 21.48 8.10 7.43
CA GLU A 381 21.40 9.40 8.09
C GLU A 381 21.95 10.47 7.14
N ILE A 382 21.15 11.50 6.85
CA ILE A 382 21.56 12.62 5.99
C ILE A 382 22.04 13.74 6.90
N GLU A 383 23.24 14.26 6.64
CA GLU A 383 23.85 15.31 7.45
C GLU A 383 24.20 16.54 6.60
N GLY A 384 23.93 17.72 7.15
CA GLY A 384 24.33 19.01 6.60
C GLY A 384 25.48 19.63 7.39
N SER A 385 26.30 20.43 6.71
CA SER A 385 27.36 21.24 7.32
C SER A 385 27.48 22.61 6.64
N LEU A 386 27.85 23.63 7.42
CA LEU A 386 28.18 24.97 6.90
C LEU A 386 29.67 25.11 6.54
N ASP A 387 30.54 24.34 7.20
CA ASP A 387 32.00 24.49 7.14
C ASP A 387 32.74 23.23 6.65
N GLY A 388 32.04 22.10 6.48
CA GLY A 388 32.61 20.82 6.07
C GLY A 388 33.24 20.01 7.21
N THR A 389 33.24 20.53 8.43
CA THR A 389 33.85 19.90 9.62
C THR A 389 32.82 19.54 10.68
N HIS A 390 31.85 20.42 10.95
CA HIS A 390 30.76 20.19 11.89
C HIS A 390 29.52 19.72 11.14
N TRP A 391 29.17 18.45 11.33
CA TRP A 391 28.04 17.81 10.66
C TRP A 391 26.88 17.63 11.62
N ARG A 392 25.67 17.92 11.16
CA ARG A 392 24.43 17.79 11.93
C ARG A 392 23.36 17.10 11.10
N PRO A 393 22.56 16.20 11.69
CA PRO A 393 21.62 15.38 10.94
C PRO A 393 20.30 16.11 10.64
N TYR A 394 19.74 15.81 9.48
CA TYR A 394 18.31 15.95 9.22
C TYR A 394 17.57 14.85 9.98
N ARG A 395 16.56 15.20 10.76
CA ARG A 395 15.81 14.21 11.55
C ARG A 395 14.55 13.80 10.83
N PHE A 396 14.41 12.50 10.60
CA PHE A 396 13.17 11.92 10.06
C PHE A 396 12.04 12.00 11.10
N ARG A 397 10.79 11.79 10.64
CA ARG A 397 9.61 11.89 11.51
C ARG A 397 9.25 10.54 12.14
N TYR A 398 9.44 9.45 11.41
CA TYR A 398 8.87 8.15 11.78
C TYR A 398 9.87 6.99 11.73
N LYS A 399 10.93 7.11 10.93
CA LYS A 399 12.01 6.12 10.85
C LYS A 399 12.75 5.98 12.20
N PRO A 400 13.30 4.80 12.53
CA PRO A 400 14.23 4.64 13.64
C PRO A 400 15.36 5.67 13.61
N ASP A 401 15.64 6.25 14.78
CA ASP A 401 16.74 7.16 15.10
C ASP A 401 17.21 6.81 16.53
N LEU A 402 18.41 7.26 16.94
CA LEU A 402 18.96 7.02 18.27
C LEU A 402 18.50 8.00 19.35
N THR A 403 17.76 9.05 19.00
CA THR A 403 17.37 10.05 20.00
C THR A 403 16.21 9.56 20.88
N ASP A 404 16.10 10.04 22.13
CA ASP A 404 15.11 9.57 23.14
C ASP A 404 13.64 9.64 22.68
N ARG A 405 13.36 10.38 21.60
CA ARG A 405 12.04 10.51 20.96
C ARG A 405 11.74 9.43 19.91
N ALA A 406 12.73 8.64 19.49
CA ALA A 406 12.66 7.68 18.39
C ALA A 406 12.18 6.28 18.82
N LYS A 407 11.18 6.24 19.70
CA LYS A 407 10.49 4.98 20.00
C LYS A 407 9.62 4.64 18.78
N PRO A 408 9.67 3.40 18.26
CA PRO A 408 8.74 2.95 17.24
C PRO A 408 7.31 3.30 17.67
N GLY A 409 6.51 3.88 16.77
CA GLY A 409 5.15 4.35 17.05
C GLY A 409 4.09 3.57 16.26
N TRP A 410 2.81 3.75 16.62
CA TRP A 410 1.69 3.35 15.75
C TRP A 410 1.41 4.48 14.77
N ILE A 411 1.79 4.25 13.51
CA ILE A 411 1.76 5.21 12.42
C ILE A 411 0.62 4.86 11.46
N ALA A 412 0.42 3.56 11.19
CA ALA A 412 -0.69 3.10 10.36
C ALA A 412 -2.04 3.63 10.93
N PRO A 413 -2.95 4.15 10.08
CA PRO A 413 -2.96 4.00 8.62
C PRO A 413 -2.22 5.09 7.83
N PHE A 414 -1.53 6.04 8.49
CA PHE A 414 -0.72 7.04 7.80
C PHE A 414 0.46 6.37 7.07
N GLN A 415 0.75 6.83 5.85
CA GLN A 415 1.87 6.34 5.04
C GLN A 415 2.95 7.42 4.90
N PRO A 416 4.04 7.37 5.69
CA PRO A 416 5.17 8.28 5.51
C PRO A 416 6.04 7.81 4.33
N ARG A 417 5.80 8.38 3.14
CA ARG A 417 6.39 7.87 1.89
C ARG A 417 7.90 8.05 1.84
N LEU A 418 8.42 9.18 2.33
CA LEU A 418 9.86 9.40 2.40
C LEU A 418 10.54 8.39 3.36
N ASP A 419 10.04 8.26 4.60
CA ASP A 419 10.60 7.34 5.59
C ASP A 419 10.57 5.86 5.10
N TRP A 420 9.49 5.46 4.42
CA TRP A 420 9.40 4.16 3.75
C TRP A 420 10.40 4.01 2.61
N GLN A 421 10.54 5.03 1.76
CA GLN A 421 11.46 4.98 0.63
C GLN A 421 12.93 4.94 1.09
N MET A 422 13.25 5.56 2.22
CA MET A 422 14.56 5.46 2.88
C MET A 422 14.87 4.04 3.37
N TRP A 423 13.87 3.19 3.62
CA TRP A 423 14.11 1.76 3.90
C TRP A 423 14.56 1.04 2.63
N PHE A 424 13.90 1.29 1.49
CA PHE A 424 14.32 0.72 0.21
C PHE A 424 15.70 1.22 -0.24
N ALA A 425 16.02 2.50 -0.04
CA ALA A 425 17.36 3.02 -0.32
C ALA A 425 18.46 2.28 0.47
N ALA A 426 18.18 1.89 1.71
CA ALA A 426 19.17 1.18 2.52
C ALA A 426 19.43 -0.26 2.05
N LEU A 427 18.56 -0.82 1.20
CA LEU A 427 18.75 -2.15 0.61
C LEU A 427 19.61 -2.12 -0.66
N SER A 428 19.79 -0.96 -1.30
CA SER A 428 20.63 -0.84 -2.50
C SER A 428 22.08 -0.55 -2.12
N THR A 429 23.01 -1.11 -2.90
CA THR A 429 24.44 -0.90 -2.74
C THR A 429 24.85 0.46 -3.32
N GLY A 430 24.36 1.56 -2.75
CA GLY A 430 24.85 2.93 -3.05
C GLY A 430 24.70 3.43 -4.49
N ASP A 431 24.11 2.64 -5.39
CA ASP A 431 23.87 3.02 -6.78
C ASP A 431 22.67 3.98 -6.85
N ARG A 432 22.96 5.24 -6.54
CA ARG A 432 22.46 6.49 -7.14
C ARG A 432 21.03 6.42 -7.71
N THR A 433 20.04 6.00 -6.90
CA THR A 433 18.64 6.15 -7.31
C THR A 433 18.38 7.64 -7.53
N PRO A 434 17.90 8.08 -8.71
CA PRO A 434 17.79 9.50 -9.06
C PRO A 434 17.06 10.35 -8.01
N TRP A 435 16.02 9.78 -7.39
CA TRP A 435 15.26 10.46 -6.34
C TRP A 435 16.11 10.82 -5.11
N PHE A 436 17.08 9.97 -4.72
CA PHE A 436 17.92 10.23 -3.54
C PHE A 436 18.91 11.36 -3.82
N SER A 437 19.52 11.37 -5.00
CA SER A 437 20.37 12.48 -5.44
C SER A 437 19.59 13.80 -5.52
N ASN A 438 18.37 13.75 -6.05
CA ASN A 438 17.48 14.93 -6.08
C ASN A 438 17.08 15.39 -4.68
N LEU A 439 16.83 14.47 -3.75
CA LEU A 439 16.59 14.80 -2.34
C LEU A 439 17.76 15.59 -1.77
N LEU A 440 19.01 15.11 -1.93
CA LEU A 440 20.19 15.82 -1.45
C LEU A 440 20.36 17.19 -2.11
N ALA A 441 20.12 17.30 -3.42
CA ALA A 441 20.18 18.55 -4.15
C ALA A 441 19.14 19.57 -3.63
N ARG A 442 17.89 19.14 -3.42
CA ARG A 442 16.83 20.00 -2.87
C ARG A 442 17.11 20.44 -1.44
N LEU A 443 17.74 19.60 -0.63
CA LEU A 443 18.17 19.96 0.72
C LEU A 443 19.32 20.99 0.71
N LEU A 444 20.30 20.84 -0.19
CA LEU A 444 21.34 21.85 -0.40
C LEU A 444 20.78 23.19 -0.91
N GLN A 445 19.76 23.15 -1.76
CA GLN A 445 19.05 24.35 -2.23
C GLN A 445 18.17 24.99 -1.15
N GLY A 446 17.91 24.29 -0.03
CA GLY A 446 17.03 24.77 1.02
C GLY A 446 15.55 24.78 0.65
N SER A 447 15.09 23.85 -0.21
CA SER A 447 13.68 23.77 -0.61
C SER A 447 12.77 23.59 0.62
N PRO A 448 11.88 24.55 0.94
CA PRO A 448 11.01 24.46 2.10
C PRO A 448 10.08 23.25 2.05
N ASP A 449 9.56 22.92 0.86
CA ASP A 449 8.66 21.79 0.64
C ASP A 449 9.34 20.46 1.00
N VAL A 450 10.63 20.31 0.67
CA VAL A 450 11.41 19.09 0.97
C VAL A 450 11.88 19.07 2.43
N VAL A 451 12.33 20.21 2.97
CA VAL A 451 12.73 20.32 4.38
C VAL A 451 11.56 19.99 5.31
N HIS A 452 10.33 20.34 4.95
CA HIS A 452 9.13 20.05 5.73
C HIS A 452 8.81 18.54 5.86
N LEU A 453 9.38 17.69 4.99
CA LEU A 453 9.25 16.23 5.13
C LEU A 453 9.97 15.71 6.39
N PHE A 454 10.96 16.45 6.90
CA PHE A 454 11.72 16.13 8.09
C PHE A 454 11.07 16.71 9.35
N SER A 455 11.34 16.11 10.52
CA SER A 455 10.91 16.65 11.81
C SER A 455 11.74 17.87 12.23
N SER A 456 13.02 17.90 11.85
CA SER A 456 13.90 19.05 12.03
C SER A 456 15.06 19.04 11.03
N SER A 457 15.51 20.23 10.65
CA SER A 457 16.72 20.44 9.84
C SER A 457 17.94 20.79 10.70
N PRO A 458 19.17 20.57 10.20
CA PRO A 458 20.43 20.86 10.91
C PRO A 458 20.60 22.31 11.40
N TYR A 459 20.08 23.26 10.63
CA TYR A 459 20.28 24.71 10.82
C TYR A 459 18.99 25.51 10.63
N GLY A 460 17.82 24.90 10.91
CA GLY A 460 16.53 25.57 10.77
C GLY A 460 16.23 25.94 9.32
N THR A 461 16.06 27.23 9.04
CA THR A 461 15.78 27.74 7.69
C THR A 461 17.02 27.98 6.85
N THR A 462 18.23 27.92 7.44
CA THR A 462 19.48 28.12 6.70
C THR A 462 19.90 26.83 6.00
N PRO A 463 20.03 26.82 4.65
CA PRO A 463 20.50 25.64 3.94
C PRO A 463 21.96 25.35 4.26
N PRO A 464 22.37 24.06 4.33
CA PRO A 464 23.77 23.71 4.51
C PRO A 464 24.58 23.99 3.23
N ARG A 465 25.88 24.25 3.38
CA ARG A 465 26.81 24.39 2.26
C ARG A 465 27.31 23.04 1.73
N TYR A 466 27.41 22.07 2.64
CA TYR A 466 27.84 20.71 2.37
C TYR A 466 26.78 19.72 2.85
N ILE A 467 26.61 18.63 2.12
CA ILE A 467 25.73 17.52 2.51
C ILE A 467 26.46 16.20 2.34
N ARG A 468 26.19 15.24 3.21
CA ARG A 468 26.64 13.85 3.08
C ARG A 468 25.57 12.90 3.58
N ALA A 469 25.72 11.62 3.28
CA ALA A 469 24.91 10.58 3.89
C ALA A 469 25.77 9.45 4.44
N LEU A 470 25.44 9.01 5.64
CA LEU A 470 26.11 7.91 6.33
C LEU A 470 25.13 6.76 6.48
N SER A 471 25.62 5.53 6.33
CA SER A 471 24.87 4.33 6.68
C SER A 471 25.35 3.77 8.01
N TYR A 472 24.40 3.21 8.76
CA TYR A 472 24.65 2.60 10.05
C TYR A 472 23.85 1.31 10.14
N ASP A 473 24.43 0.27 10.72
CA ASP A 473 23.70 -0.93 11.05
C ASP A 473 23.09 -0.79 12.45
N TYR A 474 21.77 -0.79 12.48
CA TYR A 474 20.98 -0.76 13.68
C TYR A 474 20.69 -2.19 14.15
N ARG A 475 20.64 -2.35 15.46
CA ARG A 475 20.04 -3.53 16.10
C ARG A 475 19.23 -3.12 17.31
N PHE A 476 18.26 -3.94 17.67
CA PHE A 476 17.61 -3.79 18.95
C PHE A 476 18.61 -3.96 20.11
N THR A 477 18.41 -3.19 21.17
CA THR A 477 19.12 -3.36 22.44
C THR A 477 18.63 -4.62 23.13
N THR A 478 19.52 -5.32 23.85
CA THR A 478 19.08 -6.39 24.77
C THR A 478 18.34 -5.80 25.98
N PRO A 479 17.59 -6.59 26.78
CA PRO A 479 16.94 -6.08 27.99
C PRO A 479 17.91 -5.43 28.98
N ALA A 480 19.13 -5.99 29.10
CA ALA A 480 20.19 -5.43 29.94
C ALA A 480 20.72 -4.09 29.38
N GLU A 481 21.00 -4.02 28.07
CA GLU A 481 21.42 -2.79 27.41
C GLU A 481 20.34 -1.71 27.48
N ARG A 482 19.07 -2.05 27.28
CA ARG A 482 17.95 -1.11 27.39
C ARG A 482 17.86 -0.51 28.78
N LYS A 483 18.09 -1.31 29.83
CA LYS A 483 18.15 -0.81 31.22
C LYS A 483 19.34 0.13 31.44
N ALA A 484 20.51 -0.24 30.93
CA ALA A 484 21.74 0.55 31.06
C ALA A 484 21.70 1.87 30.27
N LEU A 485 21.04 1.88 29.11
CA LEU A 485 20.92 3.03 28.21
C LEU A 485 19.58 3.79 28.41
N HIS A 486 19.09 3.85 29.65
CA HIS A 486 17.92 4.64 30.05
C HIS A 486 16.66 4.46 29.16
N GLY A 487 16.45 3.24 28.64
CA GLY A 487 15.27 2.90 27.85
C GLY A 487 15.46 2.95 26.32
N ALA A 488 16.68 3.21 25.83
CA ALA A 488 17.00 3.18 24.39
C ALA A 488 16.67 1.81 23.76
N ILE A 489 15.98 1.84 22.63
CA ILE A 489 15.49 0.64 21.91
C ILE A 489 16.48 0.19 20.83
N TRP A 490 17.27 1.12 20.31
CA TRP A 490 18.21 0.89 19.21
C TRP A 490 19.65 1.12 19.64
N LYS A 491 20.57 0.38 19.01
CA LYS A 491 22.02 0.63 19.03
C LYS A 491 22.50 0.63 17.59
N LYS A 492 23.36 1.60 17.23
CA LYS A 492 23.92 1.72 15.87
C LYS A 492 25.41 1.36 15.85
N SER A 493 25.88 0.82 14.72
CA SER A 493 27.30 0.55 14.46
C SER A 493 28.12 1.83 14.29
N SER A 494 29.42 1.69 14.03
CA SER A 494 30.18 2.78 13.42
C SER A 494 29.61 3.14 12.05
N PRO A 495 29.66 4.42 11.64
CA PRO A 495 29.17 4.84 10.33
C PRO A 495 30.01 4.26 9.19
N ALA A 496 29.34 3.91 8.10
CA ALA A 496 29.94 3.75 6.78
C ALA A 496 29.51 4.90 5.87
N SER A 497 30.33 5.23 4.86
CA SER A 497 29.98 6.25 3.89
C SER A 497 28.91 5.70 2.93
N TYR A 498 27.74 6.34 2.88
CA TYR A 498 26.69 6.02 1.91
C TYR A 498 26.71 6.98 0.72
N PHE A 499 26.89 8.28 0.99
CA PHE A 499 27.05 9.32 -0.03
C PHE A 499 28.14 10.30 0.42
N PRO A 500 29.15 10.57 -0.42
CA PRO A 500 30.29 11.41 -0.03
C PRO A 500 29.86 12.85 0.22
N ALA A 501 30.67 13.59 0.99
CA ALA A 501 30.44 15.02 1.20
C ALA A 501 30.49 15.78 -0.13
N THR A 502 29.42 16.51 -0.44
CA THR A 502 29.28 17.30 -1.67
C THR A 502 28.70 18.68 -1.41
N THR A 503 28.79 19.56 -2.41
CA THR A 503 28.22 20.90 -2.45
C THR A 503 27.61 21.15 -3.83
N LEU A 504 26.74 22.15 -3.99
CA LEU A 504 26.06 22.44 -5.26
C LEU A 504 27.03 22.72 -6.43
N ASN A 505 28.23 23.22 -6.13
CA ASN A 505 29.23 23.64 -7.11
C ASN A 505 30.45 22.69 -7.18
N ALA A 506 30.33 21.43 -6.73
CA ALA A 506 31.45 20.50 -6.86
C ALA A 506 31.71 20.20 -8.35
N PRO A 507 32.94 20.41 -8.87
CA PRO A 507 33.27 19.98 -10.22
C PRO A 507 33.05 18.46 -10.35
N PRO A 508 32.62 17.95 -11.53
CA PRO A 508 32.44 16.52 -11.71
C PRO A 508 33.76 15.82 -11.38
N SER A 509 33.70 14.92 -10.39
CA SER A 509 34.85 14.11 -9.98
C SER A 509 35.36 13.34 -11.19
N GLY A 510 36.60 13.61 -11.59
CA GLY A 510 37.24 13.04 -12.77
C GLY A 510 37.15 11.52 -12.80
N SER A 511 36.84 11.02 -13.99
CA SER A 511 37.08 9.64 -14.40
C SER A 511 38.54 9.28 -14.13
N PRO A 512 38.87 8.07 -13.62
CA PRO A 512 40.20 7.53 -13.80
C PRO A 512 40.53 7.37 -15.29
#